data_AF-A0A8I0HD02-F1
#
_entry.id   AF-A0A8I0HD02-F1
#
_cell.length_a   1.000
_cell.length_b   1.000
_cell.length_c   1.000
_cell.angle_alpha   90.00
_cell.angle_beta   90.00
_cell.angle_gamma   90.00
#
_symmetry.space_group_name_H-M   'P 1'
#
loop_
_entity.id
_entity.type
_entity.pdbx_description
1 polymer ?
#
loop_
_entity_poly.entity_id
_entity_poly.type
_entity_poly.pdbx_seq_one_letter_code
_entity_poly.pdbx_strand_id
1 'polypeptide(L)'
;RAWLGDTLPEKPLIRNLVYMGMGEPLLNLREVMKSLETLHHQRGLAFSARRVTVSTCGIEQGLRELGDSGLAYLAVSLHAPTQEL
;
A
#
# COMPACT_ATOMS: atom_id res chain seq x y z
N ARG A 1 9.16 18.84 -8.19
CA ARG A 1 7.68 18.90 -8.06
C ARG A 1 6.96 18.43 -9.32
N ALA A 2 7.36 18.85 -10.54
CA ALA A 2 6.77 18.37 -11.80
C ALA A 2 7.05 16.88 -12.13
N TRP A 3 8.20 16.35 -11.72
CA TRP A 3 8.61 14.96 -11.96
C TRP A 3 7.85 13.87 -11.18
N LEU A 4 6.88 14.27 -10.35
CA LEU A 4 6.11 13.37 -9.48
C LEU A 4 4.78 12.92 -10.09
N GLY A 5 4.41 13.40 -11.28
CA GLY A 5 3.13 13.06 -11.93
C GLY A 5 1.89 13.61 -11.22
N ASP A 6 2.08 14.48 -10.23
CA ASP A 6 1.00 15.11 -9.48
C ASP A 6 0.51 16.39 -10.18
N THR A 7 -0.36 16.25 -11.17
CA THR A 7 -0.91 17.36 -11.98
C THR A 7 -2.30 17.83 -11.55
N LEU A 8 -2.79 17.42 -10.36
CA LEU A 8 -4.13 17.84 -9.90
C LEU A 8 -4.14 19.33 -9.49
N PRO A 9 -5.05 20.14 -10.06
CA PRO A 9 -5.08 21.60 -9.90
C PRO A 9 -5.47 22.06 -8.49
N GLU A 10 -6.19 21.22 -7.74
CA GLU A 10 -6.47 21.40 -6.32
C GLU A 10 -5.79 20.31 -5.51
N LYS A 11 -5.22 20.66 -4.34
CA LYS A 11 -4.57 19.66 -3.48
C LYS A 11 -5.64 18.67 -3.01
N PRO A 12 -5.53 17.37 -3.33
CA PRO A 12 -6.49 16.39 -2.82
C PRO A 12 -6.44 16.36 -1.28
N LEU A 13 -7.62 16.27 -0.65
CA LEU A 13 -7.77 16.20 0.81
C LEU A 13 -6.94 15.05 1.40
N ILE A 14 -6.88 13.92 0.70
CA ILE A 14 -6.06 12.77 1.06
C ILE A 14 -4.82 12.74 0.18
N ARG A 15 -3.64 12.76 0.80
CA ARG A 15 -2.34 12.75 0.11
C ARG A 15 -1.61 11.42 0.19
N ASN A 16 -1.84 10.65 1.24
CA ASN A 16 -1.28 9.31 1.43
C ASN A 16 -2.34 8.41 2.05
N LEU A 17 -2.29 7.13 1.71
CA LEU A 17 -3.17 6.09 2.24
C LEU A 17 -2.32 4.98 2.82
N VAL A 18 -2.67 4.50 4.02
CA VAL A 18 -1.90 3.47 4.70
C VAL A 18 -2.84 2.38 5.21
N TYR A 19 -2.57 1.13 4.85
CA TYR A 19 -3.26 -0.04 5.39
C TYR A 19 -2.63 -0.39 6.75
N MET A 20 -3.16 0.23 7.81
CA MET A 20 -2.79 0.01 9.22
C MET A 20 -4.03 -0.01 10.13
N GLY A 21 -5.19 -0.34 9.55
CA GLY A 21 -6.44 -0.47 10.28
C GLY A 21 -6.54 -1.83 11.01
N MET A 22 -7.76 -2.35 11.10
CA MET A 22 -7.99 -3.68 11.69
C MET A 22 -7.58 -4.79 10.73
N GLY A 23 -6.94 -5.83 11.27
CA GLY A 23 -6.59 -7.05 10.55
C GLY A 23 -5.22 -6.99 9.89
N GLU A 24 -4.77 -8.16 9.42
CA GLU A 24 -3.51 -8.32 8.70
C GLU A 24 -3.78 -8.30 7.18
N PRO A 25 -3.30 -7.27 6.43
CA PRO A 25 -3.60 -7.14 5.00
C PRO A 25 -3.22 -8.35 4.16
N LEU A 26 -2.10 -9.02 4.47
CA LEU A 26 -1.65 -10.16 3.67
C LEU A 26 -2.50 -11.43 3.85
N LEU A 27 -3.28 -11.54 4.93
CA LEU A 27 -4.29 -12.61 5.08
C LEU A 27 -5.51 -12.40 4.18
N ASN A 28 -5.69 -11.19 3.65
CA ASN A 28 -6.78 -10.83 2.73
C ASN A 28 -6.22 -10.26 1.41
N LEU A 29 -5.11 -10.82 0.94
CA LEU A 29 -4.34 -10.27 -0.17
C LEU A 29 -5.19 -10.03 -1.43
N ARG A 30 -6.07 -10.97 -1.79
CA ARG A 30 -6.94 -10.83 -2.97
C ARG A 30 -7.76 -9.52 -2.96
N GLU A 31 -8.42 -9.22 -1.84
CA GLU A 31 -9.25 -8.02 -1.76
C GLU A 31 -8.40 -6.75 -1.54
N VAL A 32 -7.25 -6.87 -0.88
CA VAL A 32 -6.26 -5.78 -0.80
C VAL A 32 -5.77 -5.40 -2.20
N MET A 33 -5.35 -6.37 -3.01
CA MET A 33 -4.89 -6.14 -4.39
C MET A 33 -5.98 -5.49 -5.25
N LYS A 34 -7.21 -6.01 -5.19
CA LYS A 34 -8.35 -5.41 -5.90
C LYS A 34 -8.61 -3.97 -5.46
N SER A 35 -8.47 -3.68 -4.16
CA SER A 35 -8.64 -2.32 -3.64
C SER A 35 -7.52 -1.38 -4.12
N LEU A 36 -6.27 -1.85 -4.15
CA LEU A 36 -5.13 -1.09 -4.68
C LEU A 36 -5.31 -0.80 -6.18
N GLU A 37 -5.67 -1.80 -6.98
CA GLU A 37 -5.97 -1.61 -8.41
C GLU A 37 -7.06 -0.57 -8.62
N THR A 38 -8.13 -0.63 -7.83
CA THR A 38 -9.24 0.34 -7.88
C THR A 38 -8.78 1.76 -7.51
N LEU A 39 -7.90 1.89 -6.50
CA LEU A 39 -7.32 3.17 -6.09
C LEU A 39 -6.46 3.78 -7.21
N HIS A 40 -5.68 2.98 -7.91
CA HIS A 40 -4.79 3.43 -9.00
C HIS A 40 -5.50 3.69 -10.32
N HIS A 41 -6.66 3.04 -10.54
CA HIS A 41 -7.38 3.15 -11.79
C HIS A 41 -7.77 4.61 -12.10
N GLN A 42 -7.61 5.04 -13.36
CA GLN A 42 -7.88 6.43 -13.78
C GLN A 42 -9.36 6.85 -13.59
N ARG A 43 -10.29 5.90 -13.78
CA ARG A 43 -11.73 6.07 -13.45
C ARG A 43 -12.06 5.92 -11.96
N GLY A 44 -11.09 5.51 -11.15
CA GLY A 44 -11.20 5.43 -9.69
C GLY A 44 -10.70 6.73 -9.06
N LEU A 45 -9.84 6.60 -8.05
CA LEU A 45 -9.23 7.77 -7.39
C LEU A 45 -7.95 8.27 -8.07
N ALA A 46 -7.49 7.61 -9.13
CA ALA A 46 -6.25 7.93 -9.86
C ALA A 46 -5.05 8.18 -8.90
N PHE A 47 -5.02 7.43 -7.80
CA PHE A 47 -4.08 7.65 -6.72
C PHE A 47 -2.71 7.07 -7.10
N SER A 48 -1.62 7.75 -6.78
CA SER A 48 -0.28 7.21 -7.09
C SER A 48 0.05 6.02 -6.17
N ALA A 49 0.56 4.92 -6.72
CA ALA A 49 1.12 3.79 -5.96
C ALA A 49 2.17 4.23 -4.92
N ARG A 50 2.93 5.28 -5.24
CA ARG A 50 3.95 5.87 -4.35
C ARG A 50 3.40 6.52 -3.09
N ARG A 51 2.08 6.70 -3.02
CA ARG A 51 1.36 7.33 -1.89
C ARG A 51 0.56 6.31 -1.09
N VAL A 52 0.65 5.03 -1.45
CA VAL A 52 -0.03 3.94 -0.75
C VAL A 52 1.01 3.08 -0.06
N THR A 53 0.80 2.80 1.22
CA THR A 53 1.64 1.88 2.00
C THR A 53 0.79 0.77 2.60
N VAL A 54 1.24 -0.48 2.47
CA VAL A 54 0.64 -1.63 3.14
C VAL A 54 1.55 -2.07 4.28
N SER A 55 1.02 -2.06 5.50
CA SER A 55 1.71 -2.57 6.68
C SER A 55 1.38 -4.05 6.88
N THR A 56 2.34 -4.85 7.33
CA THR A 56 2.15 -6.29 7.55
C THR A 56 3.02 -6.84 8.68
N CYS A 57 2.56 -7.90 9.34
CA CYS A 57 3.35 -8.73 10.24
C CYS A 57 4.32 -9.70 9.54
N GLY A 58 4.27 -9.82 8.20
CA GLY A 58 5.31 -10.50 7.41
C GLY A 58 4.96 -11.91 6.92
N ILE A 59 3.80 -12.10 6.28
CA ILE A 59 3.43 -13.37 5.65
C ILE A 59 4.22 -13.56 4.34
N GLU A 60 5.16 -14.51 4.32
CA GLU A 60 6.16 -14.66 3.24
C GLU A 60 5.54 -14.69 1.83
N GLN A 61 4.54 -15.53 1.60
CA GLN A 61 3.92 -15.64 0.28
C GLN A 61 3.30 -14.30 -0.15
N GLY A 62 2.56 -13.65 0.76
CA GLY A 62 1.91 -12.37 0.47
C GLY A 62 2.89 -11.22 0.26
N LEU A 63 4.05 -11.26 0.92
CA LEU A 63 5.13 -10.28 0.72
C LEU A 63 5.67 -10.31 -0.71
N ARG A 64 5.90 -11.51 -1.25
CA ARG A 64 6.38 -11.68 -2.63
C ARG A 64 5.36 -11.17 -3.63
N GLU A 65 4.11 -11.63 -3.50
CA GLU A 65 3.02 -11.24 -4.40
C GLU A 65 2.75 -9.72 -4.38
N LEU A 66 2.73 -9.09 -3.18
CA LEU A 66 2.56 -7.64 -3.06
C LEU A 66 3.77 -6.88 -3.63
N GLY A 67 4.98 -7.35 -3.38
CA GLY A 67 6.21 -6.75 -3.90
C GLY A 67 6.27 -6.77 -5.43
N ASP A 68 5.93 -7.91 -6.03
CA ASP A 68 5.91 -8.09 -7.50
C ASP A 68 4.82 -7.25 -8.18
N SER A 69 3.74 -6.91 -7.45
CA SER A 69 2.65 -6.10 -8.00
C SER A 69 3.03 -4.66 -8.32
N GLY A 70 3.98 -4.08 -7.57
CA GLY A 70 4.32 -2.66 -7.67
C GLY A 70 3.18 -1.68 -7.33
N LEU A 71 2.10 -2.15 -6.71
CA LEU A 71 0.91 -1.34 -6.42
C LEU A 71 1.04 -0.50 -5.13
N ALA A 72 1.92 -0.86 -4.20
CA ALA A 72 2.09 -0.11 -2.97
C ALA A 72 3.53 -0.22 -2.44
N TYR A 73 3.91 0.70 -1.55
CA TYR A 73 5.06 0.51 -0.70
C TYR A 73 4.76 -0.44 0.45
N LEU A 74 5.79 -1.16 0.88
CA LEU A 74 5.72 -2.11 1.98
C LEU A 74 6.22 -1.47 3.28
N ALA A 75 5.48 -1.66 4.37
CA ALA A 75 5.95 -1.44 5.73
C ALA A 75 5.88 -2.77 6.50
N VAL A 76 6.97 -3.12 7.19
CA VAL A 76 7.05 -4.33 8.01
C VAL A 76 6.90 -3.94 9.47
N SER A 77 5.89 -4.52 10.12
CA SER A 77 5.64 -4.37 11.56
C SER A 77 6.61 -5.24 12.34
N LEU A 78 7.83 -4.75 12.52
CA LEU A 78 8.83 -5.39 13.37
C LEU A 78 8.76 -4.79 14.79
N HIS A 79 8.48 -5.64 15.78
CA HIS A 79 8.33 -5.22 17.17
C HIS A 79 9.46 -5.71 18.09
N ALA A 80 10.31 -6.59 17.58
CA ALA A 80 11.47 -7.12 18.30
C ALA A 80 12.69 -7.20 17.38
N PRO A 81 13.90 -6.99 17.89
CA PRO A 81 15.13 -7.09 17.11
C PRO A 81 15.60 -8.54 16.92
N THR A 82 15.09 -9.49 17.72
CA THR A 82 15.39 -10.92 17.68
C THR A 82 14.12 -11.74 17.92
N GLN A 83 14.17 -13.05 17.72
CA GLN A 83 13.00 -13.93 17.84
C GLN A 83 12.61 -14.20 19.30
N GLU A 84 13.56 -14.11 20.22
CA GLU A 84 13.41 -14.37 21.65
C GLU A 84 12.82 -13.18 22.44
N LEU A 85 12.70 -12.03 21.80
CA LEU A 85 12.14 -10.79 22.36
C LEU A 85 10.76 -10.51 21.75
#